data_AF-A0A6A4FSS3-F1
#
_entry.id   AF-A0A6A4FSS3-F1
#
_cell.length_a   1.000
_cell.length_b   1.000
_cell.length_c   1.000
_cell.angle_alpha   90.00
_cell.angle_beta   90.00
_cell.angle_gamma   90.00
#
_symmetry.space_group_name_H-M   'P 1'
#
loop_
_entity.id
_entity.type
_entity.pdbx_description
1 polymer ?
#
loop_
_entity_poly.entity_id
_entity_poly.type
_entity_poly.pdbx_seq_one_letter_code
_entity_poly.pdbx_strand_id
1 'polypeptide(L)'
;MCICTSHNVSIARFLDGFVIDCFTILLADPHYLFGPFLKIPRDPTPSPASVASTCPICGKSESLRRCGSCKRVGYCSREHQRQHWKEHRSECTYQSKQQQPGQSPPNASDVVVVVEIQSGEGSGLTNKMVNRVFSSHSQAMGYIRQRLGYGQTDEMKELTEMPFLKELMGFSSGVLYVDPRQNAFPPFNENFIQQFGFGFGLDELNDMLNCRGVAGELNAMAIYIGSKLDTGLSMSVNASGDAFFIGTTAKGEPVTSNALWGAANFVYEGMGYYPEDYTKEEREETFSKWSRKYARGKWQPTAGNGGFDLYQTDPFRCAALWPTVDHRAP
;
A
#
# COMPACT_ATOMS: atom_id res chain seq x y z
N MET A 1 4.74 -33.33 2.45
CA MET A 1 4.80 -33.64 1.00
C MET A 1 3.65 -32.86 0.37
N CYS A 2 3.91 -31.67 -0.16
CA CYS A 2 2.90 -30.88 -0.88
C CYS A 2 2.95 -31.31 -2.34
N ILE A 3 1.80 -31.68 -2.91
CA ILE A 3 1.66 -32.07 -4.31
C ILE A 3 1.35 -30.79 -5.09
N CYS A 4 2.35 -30.22 -5.76
CA CYS A 4 2.13 -29.20 -6.78
C CYS A 4 1.49 -29.87 -7.99
N THR A 5 0.25 -29.54 -8.32
CA THR A 5 -0.42 -30.03 -9.52
C THR A 5 -0.11 -29.09 -10.68
N SER A 6 1.10 -29.21 -11.24
CA SER A 6 1.38 -28.59 -12.55
C SER A 6 0.62 -29.38 -13.63
N HIS A 7 -0.39 -28.75 -14.20
CA HIS A 7 -0.97 -29.26 -15.45
C HIS A 7 0.08 -29.10 -16.56
N ASN A 8 0.48 -30.24 -17.15
CA ASN A 8 1.21 -30.38 -18.40
C ASN A 8 2.62 -29.77 -18.51
N VAL A 9 3.60 -30.36 -17.82
CA VAL A 9 4.94 -30.59 -18.41
C VAL A 9 5.44 -31.95 -17.97
N SER A 10 5.63 -32.85 -18.95
CA SER A 10 6.17 -34.19 -18.76
C SER A 10 7.65 -34.12 -18.35
N ILE A 11 7.94 -34.25 -17.06
CA ILE A 11 9.29 -34.53 -16.57
C ILE A 11 9.39 -36.02 -16.30
N ALA A 12 10.01 -36.73 -17.24
CA ALA A 12 10.47 -38.09 -17.01
C ALA A 12 11.52 -38.06 -15.89
N ARG A 13 11.25 -38.74 -14.78
CA ARG A 13 12.29 -39.17 -13.84
C ARG A 13 12.25 -40.67 -13.70
N PHE A 14 13.41 -41.24 -13.94
CA PHE A 14 13.74 -42.66 -13.88
C PHE A 14 13.32 -43.25 -12.53
N LEU A 15 12.72 -44.43 -12.64
CA LEU A 15 12.22 -45.30 -11.59
C LEU A 15 13.38 -45.85 -10.76
N ASP A 16 13.19 -45.93 -9.45
CA ASP A 16 13.59 -47.09 -8.65
C ASP A 16 12.43 -47.41 -7.71
N GLY A 17 12.16 -48.70 -7.59
CA GLY A 17 10.81 -49.23 -7.45
C GLY A 17 10.15 -49.07 -6.08
N PHE A 18 8.82 -49.02 -6.10
CA PHE A 18 7.99 -50.00 -5.40
C PHE A 18 6.56 -49.94 -5.96
N VAL A 19 6.09 -51.08 -6.44
CA VAL A 19 4.73 -51.33 -6.93
C VAL A 19 3.84 -51.58 -5.72
N ILE A 20 2.74 -50.83 -5.57
CA ILE A 20 1.48 -51.37 -5.05
C ILE A 20 0.33 -50.73 -5.85
N ASP A 21 -0.25 -51.53 -6.73
CA ASP A 21 -1.58 -51.36 -7.30
C ASP A 21 -2.64 -51.47 -6.21
N CYS A 22 -3.68 -50.63 -6.28
CA CYS A 22 -5.04 -51.07 -5.97
C CYS A 22 -6.07 -50.12 -6.59
N PHE A 23 -6.64 -50.59 -7.69
CA PHE A 23 -7.86 -50.09 -8.33
C PHE A 23 -9.10 -50.55 -7.54
N THR A 24 -10.24 -49.87 -7.76
CA THR A 24 -11.63 -50.15 -7.31
C THR A 24 -11.91 -49.94 -5.80
N ILE A 25 -12.93 -49.20 -5.36
CA ILE A 25 -14.37 -49.45 -5.56
C ILE A 25 -15.22 -48.15 -5.54
N LEU A 26 -16.24 -48.22 -6.40
CA LEU A 26 -17.46 -47.45 -6.66
C LEU A 26 -18.24 -46.82 -5.48
N LEU A 27 -18.86 -45.67 -5.81
CA LEU A 27 -20.26 -45.24 -5.57
C LEU A 27 -20.84 -45.22 -4.14
N ALA A 28 -21.18 -44.02 -3.67
CA ALA A 28 -22.53 -43.69 -3.14
C ALA A 28 -22.70 -42.16 -2.99
N ASP A 29 -23.78 -41.64 -3.56
CA ASP A 29 -24.29 -40.27 -3.48
C ASP A 29 -25.45 -40.22 -2.43
N PRO A 30 -26.26 -39.16 -2.27
CA PRO A 30 -26.12 -38.06 -1.31
C PRO A 30 -27.27 -37.97 -0.25
N HIS A 31 -27.17 -36.94 0.61
CA HIS A 31 -28.18 -36.37 1.54
C HIS A 31 -28.32 -36.96 2.95
N TYR A 32 -27.98 -36.17 3.98
CA TYR A 32 -28.76 -35.97 5.23
C TYR A 32 -28.20 -34.71 5.93
N LEU A 33 -28.86 -33.55 5.78
CA LEU A 33 -29.73 -32.88 6.76
C LEU A 33 -29.04 -32.18 7.95
N PHE A 34 -29.15 -30.85 7.90
CA PHE A 34 -29.18 -29.80 8.93
C PHE A 34 -29.27 -30.17 10.43
N GLY A 35 -28.41 -29.48 11.21
CA GLY A 35 -28.70 -28.91 12.55
C GLY A 35 -27.71 -29.30 13.68
N PRO A 36 -27.59 -28.53 14.80
CA PRO A 36 -27.83 -27.11 15.01
C PRO A 36 -26.65 -26.34 15.70
N PHE A 37 -26.75 -25.02 15.65
CA PHE A 37 -25.95 -24.03 16.38
C PHE A 37 -25.91 -24.28 17.90
N LEU A 38 -24.71 -24.29 18.48
CA LEU A 38 -24.50 -24.12 19.93
C LEU A 38 -23.95 -22.71 20.21
N LYS A 39 -24.76 -21.95 20.95
CA LYS A 39 -24.46 -20.61 21.47
C LYS A 39 -23.55 -20.72 22.69
N ILE A 40 -22.42 -20.01 22.68
CA ILE A 40 -21.54 -19.85 23.83
C ILE A 40 -22.02 -18.63 24.66
N PRO A 41 -22.18 -18.74 26.00
CA PRO A 41 -22.56 -17.61 26.85
C PRO A 41 -21.43 -16.58 26.97
N ARG A 42 -21.78 -15.29 26.95
CA ARG A 42 -20.88 -14.19 27.31
C ARG A 42 -21.11 -13.83 28.77
N ASP A 43 -20.08 -13.93 29.60
CA ASP A 43 -20.05 -13.26 30.90
C ASP A 43 -19.58 -11.80 30.75
N PRO A 44 -20.02 -10.90 31.65
CA PRO A 44 -19.81 -9.47 31.53
C PRO A 44 -18.52 -9.05 32.24
N THR A 45 -17.60 -8.40 31.52
CA THR A 45 -16.49 -7.69 32.15
C THR A 45 -16.69 -6.16 32.08
N PRO A 46 -16.30 -5.43 33.14
CA PRO A 46 -16.77 -4.07 33.41
C PRO A 46 -16.05 -3.01 32.56
N SER A 47 -16.83 -2.05 32.09
CA SER A 47 -16.37 -0.83 31.40
C SER A 47 -15.58 0.11 32.33
N PRO A 48 -14.48 0.73 31.88
CA PRO A 48 -13.88 1.84 32.61
C PRO A 48 -14.58 3.17 32.26
N ALA A 49 -14.96 3.88 33.33
CA ALA A 49 -15.26 5.31 33.41
C ALA A 49 -16.52 5.86 32.69
N SER A 50 -17.55 6.06 33.51
CA SER A 50 -18.72 6.89 33.27
C SER A 50 -18.35 8.33 32.86
N VAL A 51 -18.62 8.67 31.61
CA VAL A 51 -18.73 10.07 31.16
C VAL A 51 -19.86 10.73 31.94
N ALA A 52 -19.56 11.84 32.62
CA ALA A 52 -20.49 12.60 33.45
C ALA A 52 -21.83 12.84 32.72
N SER A 53 -22.87 12.14 33.18
CA SER A 53 -24.21 12.12 32.61
C SER A 53 -25.14 13.16 33.24
N THR A 54 -24.60 14.13 33.97
CA THR A 54 -25.35 15.18 34.68
C THR A 54 -24.76 16.56 34.42
N CYS A 55 -25.60 17.59 34.47
CA CYS A 55 -25.17 18.97 34.38
C CYS A 55 -24.38 19.36 35.63
N PRO A 56 -23.14 19.87 35.51
CA PRO A 56 -22.29 20.17 36.68
C PRO A 56 -22.81 21.34 37.53
N ILE A 57 -23.74 22.15 37.00
CA ILE A 57 -24.34 23.28 37.74
C ILE A 57 -25.58 22.88 38.53
N CYS A 58 -26.45 22.02 37.97
CA CYS A 58 -27.76 21.74 38.57
C CYS A 58 -28.08 20.25 38.75
N GLY A 59 -27.16 19.36 38.39
CA GLY A 59 -27.29 17.91 38.55
C GLY A 59 -28.28 17.21 37.61
N LYS A 60 -29.05 17.94 36.79
CA LYS A 60 -30.02 17.33 35.85
C LYS A 60 -29.31 16.42 34.84
N SER A 61 -29.87 15.24 34.59
CA SER A 61 -29.37 14.27 33.60
C SER A 61 -30.09 14.32 32.25
N GLU A 62 -31.22 15.03 32.18
CA GLU A 62 -32.07 15.09 30.98
C GLU A 62 -31.73 16.27 30.06
N SER A 63 -31.90 16.08 28.76
CA SER A 63 -31.72 17.11 27.72
C SER A 63 -30.37 17.83 27.74
N LEU A 64 -29.30 17.09 28.08
CA LEU A 64 -27.95 17.65 28.16
C LEU A 64 -27.36 17.92 26.77
N ARG A 65 -26.97 19.18 26.57
CA ARG A 65 -26.20 19.62 25.41
C ARG A 65 -24.72 19.58 25.77
N ARG A 66 -23.97 18.76 25.05
CA ARG A 66 -22.52 18.64 25.26
C ARG A 66 -21.83 19.95 24.86
N CYS A 67 -20.75 20.28 25.57
CA CYS A 67 -19.85 21.38 25.21
C CYS A 67 -19.45 21.23 23.74
N GLY A 68 -19.74 22.24 22.91
CA GLY A 68 -19.48 22.17 21.47
C GLY A 68 -18.01 21.92 21.13
N SER A 69 -17.09 22.33 22.00
CA SER A 69 -15.65 22.25 21.76
C SER A 69 -15.04 20.91 22.21
N CYS A 70 -15.21 20.53 23.48
CA CYS A 70 -14.59 19.31 24.02
C CYS A 70 -15.50 18.08 23.97
N LYS A 71 -16.82 18.27 23.83
CA LYS A 71 -17.87 17.23 23.91
C LYS A 71 -17.86 16.34 25.18
N ARG A 72 -17.01 16.65 26.17
CA ARG A 72 -16.79 15.84 27.39
C ARG A 72 -17.76 16.15 28.53
N VAL A 73 -18.29 17.38 28.60
CA VAL A 73 -19.21 17.83 29.67
C VAL A 73 -20.55 18.23 29.06
N GLY A 74 -21.67 17.82 29.68
CA GLY A 74 -23.04 18.13 29.26
C GLY A 74 -23.70 19.19 30.13
N TYR A 75 -24.47 20.10 29.51
CA TYR A 75 -25.21 21.17 30.21
C TYR A 75 -26.67 21.17 29.78
N CYS A 76 -27.60 21.34 30.72
CA CYS A 76 -29.02 21.43 30.37
C CYS A 76 -29.39 22.74 29.69
N SER A 77 -28.54 23.77 29.77
CA SER A 77 -28.73 25.07 29.12
C SER A 77 -27.41 25.75 28.78
N ARG A 78 -27.44 26.72 27.86
CA ARG A 78 -26.28 27.58 27.56
C ARG A 78 -25.87 28.44 28.76
N GLU A 79 -26.80 28.76 29.65
CA GLU A 79 -26.52 29.55 30.85
C GLU A 79 -25.62 28.76 31.81
N HIS A 80 -25.96 27.50 32.08
CA HIS A 80 -25.12 26.63 32.92
C HIS A 80 -23.75 26.35 32.29
N GLN A 81 -23.66 26.29 30.96
CA GLN A 81 -22.37 26.22 30.28
C GLN A 81 -21.52 27.49 30.54
N ARG A 82 -22.12 28.68 30.48
CA ARG A 82 -21.42 29.95 30.74
C ARG A 82 -21.00 30.09 32.20
N GLN A 83 -21.84 29.66 33.13
CA GLN A 83 -21.54 29.68 34.56
C GLN A 83 -20.37 28.75 34.90
N HIS A 84 -20.40 27.51 34.40
CA HIS A 84 -19.32 26.54 34.59
C HIS A 84 -18.07 26.87 33.76
N TRP A 85 -18.14 27.83 32.83
CA TRP A 85 -17.03 28.12 31.91
C TRP A 85 -15.75 28.49 32.65
N LYS A 86 -15.80 29.24 33.76
CA LYS A 86 -14.58 29.65 34.48
C LYS A 86 -13.75 28.46 34.96
N GLU A 87 -14.40 27.40 35.43
CA GLU A 87 -13.77 26.17 35.91
C GLU A 87 -13.48 25.20 34.75
N HIS A 88 -14.43 25.02 33.83
CA HIS A 88 -14.27 24.12 32.69
C HIS A 88 -13.23 24.59 31.66
N ARG A 89 -12.99 25.91 31.56
CA ARG A 89 -12.21 26.52 30.48
C ARG A 89 -10.76 26.03 30.44
N SER A 90 -10.14 25.73 31.59
CA SER A 90 -8.76 25.20 31.68
C SER A 90 -8.65 23.75 31.24
N GLU A 91 -9.70 22.95 31.48
CA GLU A 91 -9.75 21.53 31.15
C GLU A 91 -10.39 21.25 29.78
N CYS A 92 -10.96 22.28 29.15
CA CYS A 92 -11.59 22.18 27.84
C CYS A 92 -10.51 21.99 26.76
N THR A 93 -10.59 20.89 26.00
CA THR A 93 -9.63 20.54 24.93
C THR A 93 -9.48 21.61 23.83
N TYR A 94 -10.35 22.62 23.83
CA TYR A 94 -10.21 23.82 23.02
C TYR A 94 -8.93 24.62 23.32
N GLN A 95 -8.50 24.69 24.60
CA GLN A 95 -7.28 25.41 24.98
C GLN A 95 -6.00 24.61 24.73
N SER A 96 -6.08 23.28 24.78
CA SER A 96 -4.97 22.39 24.38
C SER A 96 -4.55 22.60 22.92
N LYS A 97 -5.46 23.14 22.08
CA LYS A 97 -5.19 23.52 20.68
C LYS A 97 -4.63 24.93 20.49
N GLN A 98 -4.59 25.79 21.52
CA GLN A 98 -4.17 27.20 21.40
C GLN A 98 -2.93 27.58 22.24
N GLN A 99 -2.36 26.66 23.03
CA GLN A 99 -1.09 26.86 23.74
C GLN A 99 0.07 26.03 23.14
N GLN A 100 0.14 25.95 21.81
CA GLN A 100 1.43 25.82 21.14
C GLN A 100 1.82 27.21 20.62
N PRO A 101 2.99 27.75 20.99
CA PRO A 101 3.43 29.04 20.47
C PRO A 101 3.81 28.90 18.99
N GLY A 102 2.97 29.49 18.12
CA GLY A 102 3.34 30.01 16.81
C GLY A 102 3.60 29.01 15.68
N GLN A 103 2.55 28.62 14.96
CA GLN A 103 2.66 28.25 13.53
C GLN A 103 1.51 28.89 12.76
N SER A 104 1.87 29.69 11.76
CA SER A 104 1.00 30.20 10.69
C SER A 104 0.19 29.09 10.02
N PRO A 105 -0.93 29.41 9.32
CA PRO A 105 -1.70 28.40 8.59
C PRO A 105 -0.79 27.58 7.68
N PRO A 106 -0.99 26.25 7.57
CA PRO A 106 -0.09 25.39 6.83
C PRO A 106 -0.03 25.87 5.38
N ASN A 107 1.18 26.26 4.98
CA ASN A 107 1.50 26.53 3.61
C ASN A 107 1.27 25.23 2.83
N ALA A 108 0.74 25.30 1.60
CA ALA A 108 0.41 24.12 0.80
C ALA A 108 1.62 23.19 0.52
N SER A 109 2.83 23.59 0.94
CA SER A 109 4.11 22.89 0.80
C SER A 109 4.36 21.74 1.78
N ASP A 110 3.56 21.55 2.83
CA ASP A 110 3.81 20.52 3.87
C ASP A 110 2.97 19.25 3.72
N VAL A 111 2.16 19.15 2.65
CA VAL A 111 1.33 17.98 2.39
C VAL A 111 2.20 16.82 1.93
N VAL A 112 2.11 15.69 2.64
CA VAL A 112 2.78 14.44 2.27
C VAL A 112 1.75 13.46 1.75
N VAL A 113 1.95 12.95 0.55
CA VAL A 113 1.14 11.88 -0.03
C VAL A 113 1.94 10.58 0.08
N VAL A 114 1.36 9.60 0.76
CA VAL A 114 1.84 8.21 0.72
C VAL A 114 0.95 7.45 -0.25
N VAL A 115 1.54 6.86 -1.28
CA VAL A 115 0.83 5.94 -2.17
C VAL A 115 0.96 4.54 -1.57
N GLU A 116 -0.11 4.05 -0.97
CA GLU A 116 -0.21 2.66 -0.50
C GLU A 116 -0.55 1.77 -1.70
N ILE A 117 0.35 0.85 -2.03
CA ILE A 117 0.22 -0.14 -3.08
C ILE A 117 -0.19 -1.45 -2.40
N GLN A 118 -1.47 -1.81 -2.51
CA GLN A 118 -2.02 -2.97 -1.83
C GLN A 118 -1.55 -4.25 -2.51
N SER A 119 -1.14 -5.24 -1.69
CA SER A 119 -1.07 -6.63 -2.15
C SER A 119 -2.45 -7.08 -2.64
N GLY A 120 -2.51 -7.97 -3.63
CA GLY A 120 -3.80 -8.38 -4.20
C GLY A 120 -3.76 -8.91 -5.63
N GLU A 121 -4.92 -9.45 -6.02
CA GLU A 121 -5.20 -10.13 -7.30
C GLU A 121 -4.77 -9.31 -8.53
N GLY A 122 -3.79 -9.85 -9.24
CA GLY A 122 -3.66 -9.64 -10.67
C GLY A 122 -2.26 -9.85 -11.19
N SER A 123 -2.19 -10.33 -12.42
CA SER A 123 -0.98 -10.32 -13.21
C SER A 123 -0.71 -8.92 -13.75
N GLY A 124 0.56 -8.47 -13.72
CA GLY A 124 0.97 -7.19 -14.28
C GLY A 124 0.79 -5.98 -13.35
N LEU A 125 0.52 -4.80 -13.92
CA LEU A 125 0.46 -3.51 -13.21
C LEU A 125 -0.93 -3.18 -12.64
N THR A 126 -1.54 -4.14 -11.93
CA THR A 126 -2.95 -4.08 -11.51
C THR A 126 -3.15 -3.86 -10.01
N ASN A 127 -2.08 -3.89 -9.19
CA ASN A 127 -2.18 -3.66 -7.75
C ASN A 127 -2.95 -2.36 -7.45
N LYS A 128 -3.95 -2.46 -6.58
CA LYS A 128 -4.76 -1.31 -6.19
C LYS A 128 -3.91 -0.31 -5.41
N MET A 129 -4.00 0.97 -5.78
CA MET A 129 -3.32 2.04 -5.07
C MET A 129 -4.31 2.93 -4.33
N VAL A 130 -3.89 3.41 -3.15
CA VAL A 130 -4.65 4.36 -2.32
C VAL A 130 -3.75 5.53 -1.95
N ASN A 131 -4.17 6.75 -2.27
CA ASN A 131 -3.44 7.95 -1.83
C ASN A 131 -3.83 8.27 -0.38
N ARG A 132 -2.84 8.32 0.50
CA ARG A 132 -2.99 8.67 1.91
C ARG A 132 -2.39 10.05 2.12
N VAL A 133 -3.20 11.03 2.50
CA VAL A 133 -2.76 12.43 2.58
C VAL A 133 -2.52 12.83 4.03
N PHE A 134 -1.33 13.34 4.34
CA PHE A 134 -0.90 13.72 5.69
C PHE A 134 -0.46 15.19 5.74
N SER A 135 -0.47 15.77 6.95
CA SER A 135 -0.03 17.16 7.15
C SER A 135 1.45 17.29 7.49
N SER A 136 2.17 16.17 7.63
CA SER A 136 3.61 16.15 7.90
C SER A 136 4.24 14.81 7.55
N HIS A 137 5.55 14.84 7.28
CA HIS A 137 6.34 13.63 7.05
C HIS A 137 6.34 12.71 8.28
N SER A 138 6.37 13.27 9.50
CA SER A 138 6.33 12.46 10.74
C SER A 138 5.05 11.63 10.86
N GLN A 139 3.88 12.20 10.52
CA GLN A 139 2.62 11.46 10.51
C GLN A 139 2.60 10.36 9.46
N ALA A 140 3.05 10.67 8.24
CA ALA A 140 3.17 9.70 7.15
C ALA A 140 4.07 8.52 7.54
N MET A 141 5.23 8.79 8.12
CA MET A 141 6.17 7.76 8.57
C MET A 141 5.62 6.95 9.75
N GLY A 142 4.88 7.59 10.67
CA GLY A 142 4.17 6.89 11.74
C GLY A 142 3.12 5.91 11.19
N TYR A 143 2.37 6.32 10.16
CA TYR A 143 1.41 5.47 9.47
C TYR A 143 2.09 4.27 8.81
N ILE A 144 3.12 4.50 7.99
CA ILE A 144 3.86 3.43 7.30
C ILE A 144 4.44 2.43 8.31
N ARG A 145 5.07 2.94 9.38
CA ARG A 145 5.63 2.11 10.47
C ARG A 145 4.58 1.20 11.09
N GLN A 146 3.42 1.76 11.43
CA GLN A 146 2.31 1.00 12.00
C GLN A 146 1.79 -0.06 11.03
N ARG A 147 1.60 0.30 9.75
CA ARG A 147 1.07 -0.61 8.73
C ARG A 147 2.00 -1.78 8.44
N LEU A 148 3.30 -1.53 8.40
CA LEU A 148 4.34 -2.53 8.17
C LEU A 148 4.73 -3.29 9.45
N GLY A 149 4.16 -2.93 10.60
CA GLY A 149 4.40 -3.62 11.88
C GLY A 149 5.84 -3.53 12.37
N TYR A 150 6.51 -2.42 12.09
CA TYR A 150 7.81 -2.07 12.66
C TYR A 150 7.65 -1.64 14.13
N GLY A 151 8.56 -2.08 15.00
CA GLY A 151 8.67 -1.58 16.38
C GLY A 151 9.00 -0.09 16.39
N GLN A 152 8.79 0.61 17.51
CA GLN A 152 8.95 2.07 17.56
C GLN A 152 10.39 2.56 17.34
N THR A 153 11.37 1.71 17.63
CA THR A 153 12.82 2.00 17.50
C THR A 153 13.45 1.41 16.25
N ASP A 154 12.71 0.57 15.51
CA ASP A 154 13.27 -0.12 14.35
C ASP A 154 13.56 0.88 13.23
N GLU A 155 14.64 0.66 12.50
CA GLU A 155 14.92 1.41 11.29
C GLU A 155 14.04 0.86 10.16
N MET A 156 13.23 1.72 9.54
CA MET A 156 12.47 1.33 8.35
C MET A 156 13.41 1.30 7.16
N LYS A 157 13.60 0.12 6.59
CA LYS A 157 14.51 -0.07 5.47
C LYS A 157 13.86 0.47 4.20
N GLU A 158 14.54 1.41 3.56
CA GLU A 158 14.20 1.86 2.22
C GLU A 158 14.57 0.76 1.23
N LEU A 159 13.61 0.37 0.39
CA LEU A 159 13.91 -0.46 -0.76
C LEU A 159 14.38 0.44 -1.90
N THR A 160 15.68 0.31 -2.17
CA THR A 160 16.38 0.64 -3.42
C THR A 160 16.77 2.08 -3.69
N GLU A 161 17.84 2.18 -4.47
CA GLU A 161 18.08 3.28 -5.38
C GLU A 161 17.19 3.05 -6.61
N MET A 162 16.28 3.97 -6.90
CA MET A 162 15.43 3.96 -8.10
C MET A 162 15.99 4.95 -9.14
N PRO A 163 17.13 4.64 -9.80
CA PRO A 163 17.83 5.60 -10.65
C PRO A 163 16.95 6.07 -11.82
N PHE A 164 16.08 5.22 -12.38
CA PHE A 164 15.22 5.63 -13.49
C PHE A 164 14.25 6.77 -13.14
N LEU A 165 13.72 6.80 -11.90
CA LEU A 165 12.82 7.87 -11.46
C LEU A 165 13.55 9.21 -11.54
N LYS A 166 14.79 9.26 -11.08
CA LYS A 166 15.61 10.47 -11.09
C LYS A 166 16.16 10.78 -12.48
N GLU A 167 16.82 9.82 -13.11
CA GLU A 167 17.62 10.01 -14.32
C GLU A 167 16.77 10.09 -15.59
N LEU A 168 15.68 9.32 -15.68
CA LEU A 168 14.83 9.27 -16.87
C LEU A 168 13.54 10.07 -16.70
N MET A 169 12.96 10.08 -15.50
CA MET A 169 11.68 10.74 -15.24
C MET A 169 11.81 12.08 -14.49
N GLY A 170 13.00 12.41 -13.98
CA GLY A 170 13.28 13.71 -13.34
C GLY A 170 12.69 13.88 -11.94
N PHE A 171 12.30 12.80 -11.24
CA PHE A 171 11.78 12.89 -9.88
C PHE A 171 12.85 13.45 -8.95
N SER A 172 12.44 14.34 -8.04
CA SER A 172 13.34 14.94 -7.07
C SER A 172 13.58 14.02 -5.87
N SER A 173 12.61 13.15 -5.56
CA SER A 173 12.74 12.10 -4.56
C SER A 173 11.78 10.94 -4.85
N GLY A 174 12.12 9.76 -4.33
CA GLY A 174 11.28 8.58 -4.37
C GLY A 174 11.83 7.56 -3.41
N VAL A 175 10.99 7.04 -2.53
CA VAL A 175 11.34 6.00 -1.56
C VAL A 175 10.19 5.00 -1.49
N LEU A 176 10.53 3.72 -1.51
CA LEU A 176 9.61 2.60 -1.37
C LEU A 176 9.87 1.87 -0.06
N TYR A 177 8.82 1.62 0.72
CA TYR A 177 8.87 0.88 1.98
C TYR A 177 8.03 -0.39 1.86
N VAL A 178 8.53 -1.50 2.39
CA VAL A 178 7.83 -2.79 2.48
C VAL A 178 8.09 -3.46 3.83
N ASP A 179 7.36 -4.53 4.13
CA ASP A 179 7.66 -5.34 5.32
C ASP A 179 8.94 -6.16 5.06
N PRO A 180 10.03 -5.92 5.79
CA PRO A 180 11.30 -6.61 5.56
C PRO A 180 11.21 -8.09 5.87
N ARG A 181 10.26 -8.52 6.71
CA ARG A 181 10.06 -9.94 7.08
C ARG A 181 9.43 -10.71 5.92
N GLN A 182 8.49 -10.11 5.20
CA GLN A 182 7.88 -10.70 4.01
C GLN A 182 8.82 -10.65 2.80
N ASN A 183 9.78 -9.73 2.83
CA ASN A 183 10.68 -9.45 1.71
C ASN A 183 12.13 -9.95 1.93
N ALA A 184 12.32 -10.83 2.91
CA ALA A 184 13.58 -11.51 3.20
C ALA A 184 13.78 -12.78 2.34
N PHE A 185 13.60 -12.67 1.02
CA PHE A 185 13.86 -13.76 0.08
C PHE A 185 14.99 -13.40 -0.90
N PRO A 186 15.73 -14.38 -1.46
CA PRO A 186 16.82 -14.09 -2.39
C PRO A 186 16.26 -13.45 -3.67
N PRO A 187 16.97 -12.48 -4.27
CA PRO A 187 16.54 -11.85 -5.51
C PRO A 187 16.34 -12.89 -6.60
N PHE A 188 15.32 -12.69 -7.44
CA PHE A 188 15.10 -13.53 -8.60
C PHE A 188 16.34 -13.51 -9.50
N ASN A 189 16.89 -14.70 -9.82
CA ASN A 189 18.05 -14.81 -10.70
C ASN A 189 17.63 -14.73 -12.18
N GLU A 190 18.57 -14.50 -13.09
CA GLU A 190 18.29 -14.35 -14.52
C GLU A 190 17.52 -15.55 -15.09
N ASN A 191 17.92 -16.77 -14.74
CA ASN A 191 17.23 -18.00 -15.16
C ASN A 191 15.77 -18.02 -14.67
N PHE A 192 15.52 -17.55 -13.45
CA PHE A 192 14.19 -17.47 -12.86
C PHE A 192 13.31 -16.48 -13.62
N ILE A 193 13.86 -15.31 -13.93
CA ILE A 193 13.16 -14.25 -14.65
C ILE A 193 12.85 -14.69 -16.08
N GLN A 194 13.78 -15.36 -16.75
CA GLN A 194 13.60 -15.93 -18.09
C GLN A 194 12.58 -17.07 -18.13
N GLN A 195 12.58 -17.93 -17.10
CA GLN A 195 11.71 -19.11 -17.05
C GLN A 195 10.25 -18.77 -16.78
N PHE A 196 9.99 -17.82 -15.89
CA PHE A 196 8.62 -17.53 -15.46
C PHE A 196 8.04 -16.28 -16.11
N GLY A 197 8.89 -15.35 -16.57
CA GLY A 197 8.47 -14.07 -17.15
C GLY A 197 7.62 -13.24 -16.18
N PHE A 198 7.71 -11.91 -16.25
CA PHE A 198 6.75 -11.08 -15.50
C PHE A 198 5.35 -11.02 -16.17
N GLY A 199 5.16 -11.72 -17.30
CA GLY A 199 3.98 -11.62 -18.15
C GLY A 199 3.00 -12.79 -18.11
N PHE A 200 3.38 -13.99 -17.62
CA PHE A 200 2.51 -15.17 -17.75
C PHE A 200 2.48 -16.15 -16.57
N GLY A 201 3.23 -15.92 -15.48
CA GLY A 201 3.35 -16.89 -14.38
C GLY A 201 3.29 -16.32 -12.97
N LEU A 202 2.68 -15.15 -12.73
CA LEU A 202 2.62 -14.56 -11.38
C LEU A 202 1.89 -15.47 -10.36
N ASP A 203 0.90 -16.24 -10.80
CA ASP A 203 0.20 -17.21 -9.95
C ASP A 203 1.07 -18.44 -9.64
N GLU A 204 1.75 -19.00 -10.64
CA GLU A 204 2.71 -20.10 -10.48
C GLU A 204 3.90 -19.70 -9.60
N LEU A 205 4.31 -18.44 -9.72
CA LEU A 205 5.35 -17.82 -8.92
C LEU A 205 4.90 -17.63 -7.47
N ASN A 206 3.69 -17.13 -7.23
CA ASN A 206 3.10 -17.04 -5.90
C ASN A 206 3.04 -18.42 -5.25
N ASP A 207 2.57 -19.44 -5.97
CA ASP A 207 2.53 -20.83 -5.49
C ASP A 207 3.92 -21.36 -5.14
N MET A 208 4.93 -21.07 -5.96
CA MET A 208 6.30 -21.46 -5.69
C MET A 208 6.89 -20.74 -4.47
N LEU A 209 6.62 -19.45 -4.29
CA LEU A 209 7.07 -18.67 -3.13
C LEU A 209 6.41 -19.16 -1.84
N ASN A 210 5.11 -19.44 -1.90
CA ASN A 210 4.37 -20.09 -0.82
C ASN A 210 5.00 -21.44 -0.45
N CYS A 211 5.39 -22.25 -1.43
CA CYS A 211 6.09 -23.53 -1.19
C CYS A 211 7.47 -23.35 -0.54
N ARG A 212 8.13 -22.20 -0.73
CA ARG A 212 9.41 -21.85 -0.08
C ARG A 212 9.22 -21.21 1.30
N GLY A 213 8.00 -21.12 1.80
CA GLY A 213 7.68 -20.51 3.09
C GLY A 213 7.78 -18.98 3.11
N VAL A 214 7.82 -18.35 1.93
CA VAL A 214 7.69 -16.90 1.80
C VAL A 214 6.21 -16.58 1.92
N ALA A 215 5.85 -15.74 2.89
CA ALA A 215 4.46 -15.38 3.17
C ALA A 215 4.06 -14.08 2.47
N GLY A 216 2.90 -14.06 1.83
CA GLY A 216 2.28 -12.87 1.22
C GLY A 216 2.26 -12.92 -0.31
N GLU A 217 1.24 -12.32 -0.91
CA GLU A 217 1.10 -12.18 -2.36
C GLU A 217 2.16 -11.20 -2.90
N LEU A 218 2.70 -11.48 -4.09
CA LEU A 218 3.59 -10.56 -4.77
C LEU A 218 2.92 -9.23 -5.08
N ASN A 219 3.73 -8.17 -5.04
CA ASN A 219 3.33 -6.83 -5.39
C ASN A 219 4.06 -6.40 -6.67
N ALA A 220 3.51 -6.80 -7.82
CA ALA A 220 4.12 -6.56 -9.12
C ALA A 220 4.40 -5.06 -9.34
N MET A 221 3.46 -4.18 -9.01
CA MET A 221 3.66 -2.73 -9.08
C MET A 221 4.90 -2.27 -8.30
N ALA A 222 5.07 -2.72 -7.04
CA ALA A 222 6.23 -2.40 -6.22
C ALA A 222 7.53 -3.01 -6.79
N ILE A 223 7.47 -4.22 -7.35
CA ILE A 223 8.61 -4.86 -8.05
C ILE A 223 9.08 -3.98 -9.21
N TYR A 224 8.16 -3.56 -10.09
CA TYR A 224 8.51 -2.72 -11.25
C TYR A 224 9.04 -1.35 -10.81
N ILE A 225 8.39 -0.69 -9.84
CA ILE A 225 8.80 0.63 -9.37
C ILE A 225 10.19 0.58 -8.70
N GLY A 226 10.53 -0.49 -7.99
CA GLY A 226 11.85 -0.61 -7.38
C GLY A 226 12.92 -1.18 -8.32
N SER A 227 12.63 -1.41 -9.60
CA SER A 227 13.58 -1.99 -10.54
C SER A 227 14.65 -0.99 -10.99
N LYS A 228 15.87 -1.48 -11.20
CA LYS A 228 16.95 -0.71 -11.82
C LYS A 228 16.94 -1.00 -13.33
N LEU A 229 16.65 0.02 -14.14
CA LEU A 229 16.67 -0.17 -15.60
C LEU A 229 18.10 -0.40 -16.12
N ASP A 230 19.14 0.15 -15.51
CA ASP A 230 20.55 0.08 -15.99
C ASP A 230 21.08 -1.31 -16.40
N THR A 231 20.60 -2.37 -15.77
CA THR A 231 21.08 -3.76 -15.90
C THR A 231 20.08 -4.65 -16.60
N GLY A 232 18.90 -4.13 -16.91
CA GLY A 232 18.14 -4.69 -17.99
C GLY A 232 17.49 -6.01 -17.78
N LEU A 233 16.91 -6.17 -16.60
CA LEU A 233 16.25 -7.34 -16.00
C LEU A 233 16.83 -7.63 -14.61
N SER A 234 17.89 -6.96 -14.16
CA SER A 234 18.55 -7.42 -12.95
C SER A 234 17.81 -7.03 -11.66
N MET A 235 17.47 -8.08 -10.92
CA MET A 235 17.22 -8.08 -9.49
C MET A 235 16.15 -7.08 -9.08
N SER A 236 14.96 -7.30 -9.65
CA SER A 236 13.67 -6.92 -9.05
C SER A 236 13.80 -6.94 -7.54
N VAL A 237 13.50 -5.81 -6.90
CA VAL A 237 13.22 -5.90 -5.48
C VAL A 237 12.14 -6.93 -5.30
N ASN A 238 12.45 -7.85 -4.40
CA ASN A 238 11.49 -8.72 -3.82
C ASN A 238 10.51 -7.83 -3.04
N ALA A 239 9.31 -7.70 -3.60
CA ALA A 239 8.20 -6.98 -3.01
C ALA A 239 6.97 -7.90 -2.97
N SER A 240 6.65 -8.35 -1.77
CA SER A 240 5.47 -9.07 -1.34
C SER A 240 4.75 -8.25 -0.28
N GLY A 241 3.44 -8.41 -0.21
CA GLY A 241 2.59 -7.66 0.70
C GLY A 241 2.36 -6.21 0.27
N ASP A 242 1.81 -5.42 1.18
CA ASP A 242 1.59 -4.00 0.95
C ASP A 242 2.93 -3.24 0.87
N ALA A 243 3.02 -2.32 -0.09
CA ALA A 243 4.15 -1.42 -0.24
C ALA A 243 3.69 0.03 -0.11
N PHE A 244 4.58 0.92 0.31
CA PHE A 244 4.28 2.33 0.55
C PHE A 244 5.31 3.20 -0.13
N PHE A 245 4.87 4.04 -1.06
CA PHE A 245 5.74 4.96 -1.78
C PHE A 245 5.53 6.41 -1.32
N ILE A 246 6.63 7.13 -1.11
CA ILE A 246 6.65 8.59 -0.94
C ILE A 246 7.64 9.15 -1.95
N GLY A 247 7.24 10.18 -2.69
CA GLY A 247 8.14 10.84 -3.64
C GLY A 247 7.65 12.21 -4.06
N THR A 248 8.53 12.92 -4.76
CA THR A 248 8.26 14.24 -5.34
C THR A 248 8.68 14.29 -6.80
N THR A 249 7.84 14.90 -7.64
CA THR A 249 8.12 15.06 -9.07
C THR A 249 9.23 16.09 -9.32
N ALA A 250 9.62 16.27 -10.58
CA ALA A 250 10.57 17.30 -11.01
C ALA A 250 10.14 18.73 -10.60
N LYS A 251 8.83 18.95 -10.41
CA LYS A 251 8.26 20.25 -10.05
C LYS A 251 8.12 20.45 -8.54
N GLY A 252 8.57 19.48 -7.73
CA GLY A 252 8.37 19.50 -6.28
C GLY A 252 6.96 19.16 -5.83
N GLU A 253 6.11 18.65 -6.72
CA GLU A 253 4.75 18.22 -6.40
C GLU A 253 4.77 16.79 -5.84
N PRO A 254 3.83 16.42 -4.96
CA PRO A 254 3.76 15.06 -4.44
C PRO A 254 3.45 14.06 -5.56
N VAL A 255 4.06 12.88 -5.48
CA VAL A 255 3.71 11.76 -6.35
C VAL A 255 2.38 11.15 -5.87
N THR A 256 1.45 11.01 -6.80
CA THR A 256 0.16 10.32 -6.59
C THR A 256 0.18 8.93 -7.22
N SER A 257 -0.86 8.14 -6.97
CA SER A 257 -1.10 6.87 -7.66
C SER A 257 -1.07 6.99 -9.19
N ASN A 258 -1.59 8.07 -9.77
CA ASN A 258 -1.53 8.36 -11.20
C ASN A 258 -0.09 8.49 -11.73
N ALA A 259 0.71 9.35 -11.08
CA ALA A 259 2.10 9.55 -11.48
C ALA A 259 2.94 8.29 -11.26
N LEU A 260 2.69 7.56 -10.17
CA LEU A 260 3.38 6.31 -9.86
C LEU A 260 3.04 5.19 -10.84
N TRP A 261 1.79 5.10 -11.30
CA TRP A 261 1.41 4.17 -12.37
C TRP A 261 2.11 4.48 -13.69
N GLY A 262 2.24 5.77 -14.03
CA GLY A 262 3.00 6.21 -15.19
C GLY A 262 4.47 5.77 -15.11
N ALA A 263 5.08 5.88 -13.92
CA ALA A 263 6.43 5.40 -13.69
C ALA A 263 6.58 3.88 -13.81
N ALA A 264 5.63 3.12 -13.25
CA ALA A 264 5.64 1.67 -13.40
C ALA A 264 5.48 1.23 -14.86
N ASN A 265 4.62 1.89 -15.64
CA ASN A 265 4.49 1.60 -17.07
C ASN A 265 5.74 1.99 -17.86
N PHE A 266 6.43 3.07 -17.48
CA PHE A 266 7.69 3.45 -18.12
C PHE A 266 8.70 2.31 -18.00
N VAL A 267 8.81 1.72 -16.80
CA VAL A 267 9.67 0.55 -16.56
C VAL A 267 9.17 -0.66 -17.34
N TYR A 268 7.88 -0.98 -17.24
CA TYR A 268 7.27 -2.12 -17.90
C TYR A 268 7.53 -2.13 -19.42
N GLU A 269 7.35 -0.99 -20.10
CA GLU A 269 7.66 -0.89 -21.52
C GLU A 269 9.16 -0.90 -21.79
N GLY A 270 9.96 -0.28 -20.91
CA GLY A 270 11.42 -0.30 -21.01
C GLY A 270 11.98 -1.71 -20.97
N MET A 271 11.38 -2.60 -20.18
CA MET A 271 11.76 -4.02 -20.09
C MET A 271 11.66 -4.76 -21.43
N GLY A 272 10.77 -4.34 -22.32
CA GLY A 272 10.65 -4.91 -23.67
C GLY A 272 11.88 -4.69 -24.57
N TYR A 273 12.79 -3.78 -24.19
CA TYR A 273 14.01 -3.47 -24.93
C TYR A 273 15.26 -4.18 -24.40
N TYR A 274 15.12 -5.08 -23.42
CA TYR A 274 16.23 -5.84 -22.85
C TYR A 274 16.50 -7.24 -23.41
N PRO A 275 15.64 -7.87 -24.22
CA PRO A 275 16.04 -9.03 -25.03
C PRO A 275 17.28 -8.75 -25.91
N GLU A 276 17.96 -9.81 -26.35
CA GLU A 276 19.27 -9.77 -27.04
C GLU A 276 19.28 -8.95 -28.35
N ASP A 277 18.11 -8.67 -28.91
CA ASP A 277 17.95 -7.95 -30.18
C ASP A 277 18.22 -6.43 -30.08
N TYR A 278 18.43 -5.87 -28.88
CA TYR A 278 18.67 -4.44 -28.66
C TYR A 278 20.01 -4.18 -27.97
N THR A 279 20.82 -3.33 -28.60
CA THR A 279 22.08 -2.83 -28.02
C THR A 279 21.83 -1.86 -26.86
N LYS A 280 22.84 -1.65 -26.02
CA LYS A 280 22.76 -0.67 -24.93
C LYS A 280 22.50 0.73 -25.46
N GLU A 281 23.14 1.09 -26.57
CA GLU A 281 23.03 2.39 -27.23
C GLU A 281 21.59 2.64 -27.75
N GLU A 282 20.97 1.63 -28.36
CA GLU A 282 19.58 1.70 -28.84
C GLU A 282 18.58 1.87 -27.68
N ARG A 283 18.82 1.19 -26.56
CA ARG A 283 18.04 1.37 -25.33
C ARG A 283 18.16 2.79 -24.80
N GLU A 284 19.39 3.28 -24.64
CA GLU A 284 19.65 4.63 -24.13
C GLU A 284 19.05 5.72 -25.05
N GLU A 285 19.13 5.54 -26.37
CA GLU A 285 18.51 6.46 -27.32
C GLU A 285 16.98 6.47 -27.17
N THR A 286 16.38 5.29 -27.04
CA THR A 286 14.93 5.12 -26.85
C THR A 286 14.47 5.76 -25.54
N PHE A 287 15.10 5.44 -24.42
CA PHE A 287 14.74 5.99 -23.12
C PHE A 287 15.00 7.49 -23.03
N SER A 288 16.04 8.00 -23.69
CA SER A 288 16.28 9.45 -23.81
C SER A 288 15.18 10.16 -24.61
N LYS A 289 14.63 9.52 -25.66
CA LYS A 289 13.47 10.05 -26.38
C LYS A 289 12.23 10.06 -25.47
N TRP A 290 12.01 9.00 -24.71
CA TRP A 290 10.88 8.89 -23.77
C TRP A 290 10.98 9.90 -22.63
N SER A 291 12.14 10.02 -22.00
CA SER A 291 12.44 11.01 -20.96
C SER A 291 12.10 12.43 -21.42
N ARG A 292 12.54 12.83 -22.62
CA ARG A 292 12.21 14.14 -23.20
C ARG A 292 10.72 14.33 -23.48
N LYS A 293 9.99 13.26 -23.80
CA LYS A 293 8.52 13.32 -23.94
C LYS A 293 7.86 13.44 -22.56
N TYR A 294 8.32 12.69 -21.57
CA TYR A 294 7.79 12.68 -20.21
C TYR A 294 7.95 14.06 -19.55
N ALA A 295 9.15 14.66 -19.63
CA ALA A 295 9.41 16.00 -19.13
C ALA A 295 8.51 17.09 -19.74
N ARG A 296 7.93 16.84 -20.92
CA ARG A 296 7.00 17.75 -21.61
C ARG A 296 5.53 17.41 -21.39
N GLY A 297 5.21 16.40 -20.57
CA GLY A 297 3.83 15.93 -20.37
C GLY A 297 3.27 15.15 -21.56
N LYS A 298 4.12 14.57 -22.42
CA LYS A 298 3.74 13.97 -23.71
C LYS A 298 4.07 12.50 -23.85
N TRP A 299 4.77 11.89 -22.89
CA TRP A 299 4.97 10.45 -22.89
C TRP A 299 3.68 9.75 -22.43
N GLN A 300 3.34 8.66 -23.08
CA GLN A 300 2.22 7.78 -22.75
C GLN A 300 2.65 6.35 -23.05
N PRO A 301 2.16 5.35 -22.31
CA PRO A 301 2.35 3.95 -22.64
C PRO A 301 1.79 3.67 -24.04
N THR A 302 2.49 2.83 -24.78
CA THR A 302 2.13 2.25 -26.07
C THR A 302 0.77 1.54 -26.02
N ALA A 303 0.48 0.82 -24.93
CA ALA A 303 -0.84 0.18 -24.72
C ALA A 303 -1.97 1.19 -24.42
N GLY A 304 -1.64 2.48 -24.36
CA GLY A 304 -2.52 3.54 -23.88
C GLY A 304 -2.48 3.66 -22.36
N ASN A 305 -3.00 4.78 -21.87
CA ASN A 305 -3.01 5.08 -20.44
C ASN A 305 -4.30 4.66 -19.74
N GLY A 306 -5.23 3.98 -20.42
CA GLY A 306 -6.52 3.59 -19.83
C GLY A 306 -7.39 4.77 -19.35
N GLY A 307 -7.15 5.99 -19.84
CA GLY A 307 -7.82 7.21 -19.38
C GLY A 307 -7.16 7.91 -18.19
N PHE A 308 -6.00 7.43 -17.73
CA PHE A 308 -5.27 8.03 -16.61
C PHE A 308 -4.41 9.20 -17.07
N ASP A 309 -4.50 10.33 -16.36
CA ASP A 309 -3.53 11.42 -16.49
C ASP A 309 -2.30 11.12 -15.65
N LEU A 310 -1.21 10.70 -16.30
CA LEU A 310 0.06 10.29 -15.68
C LEU A 310 0.83 11.44 -15.02
N TYR A 311 0.38 12.68 -15.22
CA TYR A 311 1.00 13.88 -14.71
C TYR A 311 0.14 14.55 -13.63
N GLN A 312 -0.98 13.92 -13.24
CA GLN A 312 -1.87 14.41 -12.21
C GLN A 312 -1.25 14.25 -10.82
N THR A 313 -0.99 15.36 -10.13
CA THR A 313 -0.35 15.39 -8.80
C THR A 313 -1.28 15.81 -7.66
N ASP A 314 -2.54 16.16 -7.95
CA ASP A 314 -3.56 16.35 -6.92
C ASP A 314 -4.08 14.98 -6.44
N PRO A 315 -3.84 14.60 -5.17
CA PRO A 315 -4.29 13.31 -4.66
C PRO A 315 -5.82 13.17 -4.69
N PHE A 316 -6.59 14.26 -4.75
CA PHE A 316 -8.06 14.20 -4.78
C PHE A 316 -8.65 14.13 -6.20
N ARG A 317 -7.81 14.19 -7.24
CA ARG A 317 -8.21 14.12 -8.65
C ARG A 317 -7.70 12.86 -9.36
N CYS A 318 -7.32 11.85 -8.60
CA CYS A 318 -6.85 10.58 -9.14
C CYS A 318 -8.00 9.78 -9.80
N ALA A 319 -7.63 8.77 -10.59
CA ALA A 319 -8.61 7.93 -11.28
C ALA A 319 -9.59 7.28 -10.29
N ALA A 320 -10.86 7.14 -10.71
CA ALA A 320 -11.96 6.73 -9.82
C ALA A 320 -11.76 5.38 -9.10
N LEU A 321 -10.94 4.49 -9.67
CA LEU A 321 -10.60 3.18 -9.08
C LEU A 321 -9.51 3.24 -8.00
N TRP A 322 -8.80 4.37 -7.84
CA TRP A 322 -7.81 4.57 -6.79
C TRP A 322 -8.29 5.63 -5.80
N PRO A 323 -8.80 5.20 -4.64
CA PRO A 323 -9.37 6.13 -3.68
C PRO A 323 -8.30 6.97 -2.99
N THR A 324 -8.76 8.05 -2.38
CA THR A 324 -7.93 8.94 -1.57
C THR A 324 -8.51 9.02 -0.17
N VAL A 325 -7.64 8.85 0.83
CA VAL A 325 -7.98 8.97 2.25
C VAL A 325 -7.21 10.14 2.83
N ASP A 326 -7.94 11.13 3.33
CA ASP A 326 -7.37 12.31 3.96
C ASP A 326 -7.20 12.08 5.46
N HIS A 327 -5.95 11.93 5.91
CA HIS A 327 -5.59 11.76 7.32
C HIS A 327 -5.34 13.09 8.03
N ARG A 328 -5.47 14.22 7.33
CA ARG A 328 -5.34 15.57 7.93
C ARG A 328 -6.57 15.95 8.74
N ALA A 329 -7.71 15.31 8.45
CA ALA A 329 -8.95 15.48 9.20
C ALA A 329 -9.00 14.51 10.39
N PRO A 330 -9.32 14.97 11.61
CA PRO A 330 -9.40 14.16 12.82
C PRO A 330 -10.63 13.25 12.91
#